data_AF-A0A105TPL4-F1
#
_entry.id   AF-A0A105TPL4-F1
#
_cell.length_a   1.000
_cell.length_b   1.000
_cell.length_c   1.000
_cell.angle_alpha   90.00
_cell.angle_beta   90.00
_cell.angle_gamma   90.00
#
_symmetry.space_group_name_H-M   'P 1'
#
loop_
_entity.id
_entity.type
_entity.pdbx_description
1 polymer ?
#
loop_
_entity_poly.entity_id
_entity_poly.type
_entity_poly.pdbx_seq_one_letter_code
_entity_poly.pdbx_strand_id
1 'polypeptide(L)'
;MQTQNGGRPTILPKMYEEPLFSQIIDKIESGCNDREIYTSLHCSAKTFRKWRDDNIKAYDEAKSIARGNLLELAESALASKLTVRTLKETETIYDADGNVEKVKVKEKELDKDSLVAMMVAKAGNPELYNPTEWRRLQQEESSAHDLKAKIEELDDYKLSKYETPKIEVPKGFE
;
A
#
# COMPACT_ATOMS: atom_id res chain seq x y z
N MET A 1 -12.30 -44.37 -29.55
CA MET A 1 -12.03 -43.76 -28.23
C MET A 1 -10.92 -42.74 -28.42
N GLN A 2 -11.23 -41.43 -28.37
CA GLN A 2 -10.22 -40.38 -28.50
C GLN A 2 -9.42 -40.30 -27.19
N THR A 3 -8.11 -40.51 -27.28
CA THR A 3 -7.17 -40.30 -26.18
C THR A 3 -7.09 -38.80 -25.89
N GLN A 4 -7.58 -38.39 -24.72
CA GLN A 4 -7.37 -37.04 -24.21
C GLN A 4 -5.87 -36.83 -24.00
N ASN A 5 -5.30 -35.84 -24.70
CA ASN A 5 -3.92 -35.43 -24.52
C ASN A 5 -3.72 -34.96 -23.06
N GLY A 6 -3.01 -35.78 -22.28
CA GLY A 6 -2.78 -35.59 -20.84
C GLY A 6 -1.90 -34.37 -20.55
N GLY A 7 -2.50 -33.18 -20.49
CA GLY A 7 -1.91 -32.03 -19.81
C GLY A 7 -1.92 -32.24 -18.29
N ARG A 8 -0.94 -31.67 -17.58
CA ARG A 8 -0.90 -31.70 -16.11
C ARG A 8 -2.24 -31.21 -15.54
N PRO A 9 -2.89 -31.94 -14.61
CA PRO A 9 -4.13 -31.50 -14.00
C PRO A 9 -3.95 -30.10 -13.40
N THR A 10 -4.82 -29.17 -13.79
CA THR A 10 -4.78 -27.80 -13.30
C THR A 10 -5.47 -27.73 -11.93
N ILE A 11 -4.80 -27.17 -10.92
CA ILE A 11 -5.36 -26.99 -9.57
C ILE A 11 -6.42 -25.88 -9.48
N LEU A 12 -6.57 -25.08 -10.54
CA LEU A 12 -7.46 -23.92 -10.60
C LEU A 12 -8.87 -24.17 -10.03
N PRO A 13 -9.61 -25.25 -10.39
CA PRO A 13 -10.94 -25.47 -9.83
C PRO A 13 -10.91 -25.62 -8.30
N LYS A 14 -9.90 -26.32 -7.77
CA LYS A 14 -9.73 -26.52 -6.32
C LYS A 14 -9.41 -25.22 -5.59
N MET A 15 -8.86 -24.21 -6.28
CA MET A 15 -8.55 -22.92 -5.66
C MET A 15 -9.80 -22.08 -5.36
N TYR A 16 -10.95 -22.39 -5.97
CA TYR A 16 -12.24 -21.76 -5.64
C TYR A 16 -12.99 -22.54 -4.54
N GLU A 17 -12.48 -23.70 -4.14
CA GLU A 17 -13.12 -24.54 -3.13
C GLU A 17 -12.47 -24.32 -1.77
N GLU A 18 -13.28 -24.39 -0.72
CA GLU A 18 -12.77 -24.46 0.64
C GLU A 18 -12.14 -25.83 0.92
N PRO A 19 -11.07 -25.90 1.74
CA PRO A 19 -10.45 -24.83 2.51
C PRO A 19 -9.34 -24.07 1.77
N LEU A 20 -9.07 -24.42 0.51
CA LEU A 20 -7.91 -23.92 -0.22
C LEU A 20 -8.06 -22.44 -0.56
N PHE A 21 -9.28 -21.99 -0.86
CA PHE A 21 -9.58 -20.58 -1.06
C PHE A 21 -9.16 -19.73 0.15
N SER A 22 -9.65 -20.07 1.35
CA SER A 22 -9.29 -19.37 2.58
C SER A 22 -7.78 -19.39 2.84
N GLN A 23 -7.12 -20.54 2.65
CA GLN A 23 -5.66 -20.64 2.84
C GLN A 23 -4.87 -19.72 1.89
N ILE A 24 -5.33 -19.53 0.66
CA ILE A 24 -4.69 -18.61 -0.28
C ILE A 24 -4.86 -17.17 0.21
N ILE A 25 -6.06 -16.81 0.69
CA ILE A 25 -6.36 -15.49 1.25
C ILE A 25 -5.52 -15.23 2.51
N ASP A 26 -5.47 -16.16 3.46
CA ASP A 26 -4.64 -16.06 4.68
C ASP A 26 -3.15 -15.83 4.34
N LYS A 27 -2.65 -16.48 3.29
CA LYS A 27 -1.28 -16.28 2.81
C LYS A 27 -1.08 -14.89 2.21
N ILE A 28 -2.09 -14.32 1.57
CA ILE A 28 -2.03 -12.95 1.06
C ILE A 28 -2.07 -11.95 2.22
N GLU A 29 -2.95 -12.15 3.21
CA GLU A 29 -3.08 -11.30 4.41
C GLU A 29 -1.83 -11.30 5.28
N SER A 30 -1.13 -12.43 5.37
CA SER A 30 0.17 -12.53 6.04
C SER A 30 1.32 -11.88 5.25
N GLY A 31 1.06 -11.35 4.05
CA GLY A 31 2.01 -10.60 3.26
C GLY A 31 2.88 -11.44 2.33
N CYS A 32 2.58 -12.73 2.11
CA CYS A 32 3.33 -13.54 1.16
C CYS A 32 3.24 -12.97 -0.27
N ASN A 33 4.33 -13.16 -1.02
CA ASN A 33 4.37 -12.79 -2.43
C ASN A 33 3.59 -13.82 -3.27
N ASP A 34 2.89 -13.37 -4.31
CA ASP A 34 2.23 -14.21 -5.30
C ASP A 34 3.14 -15.35 -5.78
N ARG A 35 4.44 -15.06 -5.96
CA ARG A 35 5.46 -16.06 -6.32
C ARG A 35 5.55 -17.22 -5.34
N GLU A 36 5.57 -16.93 -4.05
CA GLU A 36 5.67 -17.93 -3.00
C GLU A 36 4.40 -18.77 -2.97
N ILE A 37 3.25 -18.12 -3.10
CA ILE A 37 1.93 -18.76 -3.09
C ILE A 37 1.80 -19.75 -4.25
N TYR A 38 1.98 -19.33 -5.51
CA TYR A 38 1.80 -20.26 -6.62
C TYR A 38 2.87 -21.35 -6.68
N THR A 39 4.08 -21.08 -6.14
CA THR A 39 5.15 -22.08 -6.03
C THR A 39 4.76 -23.16 -5.02
N SER A 40 4.22 -22.78 -3.87
CA SER A 40 3.70 -23.70 -2.86
C SER A 40 2.48 -24.48 -3.34
N LEU A 41 1.62 -23.89 -4.16
CA LEU A 41 0.47 -24.56 -4.79
C LEU A 41 0.84 -25.43 -5.99
N HIS A 42 2.13 -25.49 -6.35
CA HIS A 42 2.65 -26.19 -7.52
C HIS A 42 1.94 -25.83 -8.84
N CYS A 43 1.47 -24.59 -8.96
CA CYS A 43 0.75 -24.10 -10.14
C CYS A 43 1.56 -23.04 -10.90
N SER A 44 1.18 -22.80 -12.16
CA SER A 44 1.86 -21.79 -12.96
C SER A 44 1.41 -20.38 -12.54
N ALA A 45 2.28 -19.39 -12.73
CA ALA A 45 1.93 -17.98 -12.51
C ALA A 45 0.72 -17.52 -13.33
N LYS A 46 0.48 -18.15 -14.50
CA LYS A 46 -0.70 -17.87 -15.34
C LYS A 46 -1.98 -18.43 -14.73
N THR A 47 -1.90 -19.61 -14.13
CA THR A 47 -3.01 -20.25 -13.41
C THR A 47 -3.42 -19.42 -12.20
N PHE A 48 -2.45 -18.98 -11.41
CA PHE A 48 -2.71 -18.14 -10.23
C PHE A 48 -3.26 -16.76 -10.63
N ARG A 49 -2.74 -16.14 -11.69
CA ARG A 49 -3.29 -14.88 -12.21
C ARG A 49 -4.76 -15.00 -12.60
N LYS A 50 -5.15 -16.09 -13.27
CA LYS A 50 -6.56 -16.31 -13.61
C LYS A 50 -7.45 -16.36 -12.36
N TRP A 51 -7.05 -17.13 -11.34
CA TRP A 51 -7.78 -17.18 -10.07
C TRP A 51 -7.85 -15.80 -9.40
N ARG A 52 -6.74 -15.05 -9.39
CA ARG A 52 -6.68 -13.70 -8.80
C ARG A 52 -7.60 -12.73 -9.52
N ASP A 53 -7.57 -12.72 -10.85
CA ASP A 53 -8.38 -11.81 -11.66
C ASP A 53 -9.89 -12.10 -11.47
N ASP A 54 -10.26 -13.38 -11.30
CA ASP A 54 -11.64 -13.79 -10.98
C ASP A 54 -12.05 -13.42 -9.53
N ASN A 55 -11.10 -13.29 -8.60
CA ASN A 55 -11.33 -13.02 -7.17
C ASN A 55 -10.70 -11.69 -6.72
N ILE A 56 -10.65 -10.70 -7.61
CA ILE A 56 -9.86 -9.47 -7.41
C ILE A 56 -10.26 -8.70 -6.14
N LYS A 57 -11.55 -8.69 -5.79
CA LYS A 57 -12.05 -8.01 -4.58
C LYS A 57 -11.46 -8.60 -3.30
N ALA A 58 -11.57 -9.93 -3.15
CA ALA A 58 -11.02 -10.62 -1.98
C ALA A 58 -9.49 -10.52 -1.93
N TYR A 59 -8.83 -10.56 -3.09
CA TYR A 59 -7.39 -10.36 -3.18
C TYR A 59 -6.96 -8.96 -2.73
N ASP A 60 -7.65 -7.91 -3.19
CA ASP A 60 -7.33 -6.51 -2.87
C ASP A 60 -7.64 -6.19 -1.40
N GLU A 61 -8.74 -6.73 -0.85
CA GLU A 61 -9.06 -6.65 0.58
C GLU A 61 -7.96 -7.30 1.43
N ALA A 62 -7.54 -8.52 1.08
CA ALA A 62 -6.45 -9.22 1.76
C ALA A 62 -5.11 -8.46 1.66
N LYS A 63 -4.82 -7.85 0.51
CA LYS A 63 -3.64 -6.99 0.34
C LYS A 63 -3.72 -5.71 1.16
N SER A 64 -4.92 -5.14 1.33
CA SER A 64 -5.13 -3.99 2.19
C SER A 64 -4.83 -4.34 3.66
N ILE A 65 -5.28 -5.50 4.13
CA ILE A 65 -4.99 -6.01 5.47
C ILE A 65 -3.48 -6.22 5.65
N ALA A 66 -2.83 -6.89 4.69
CA ALA A 66 -1.39 -7.12 4.73
C ALA A 66 -0.58 -5.81 4.82
N ARG A 67 -0.99 -4.78 4.06
CA ARG A 67 -0.39 -3.45 4.12
C ARG A 67 -0.63 -2.78 5.47
N GLY A 68 -1.84 -2.90 6.03
CA GLY A 68 -2.16 -2.40 7.38
C GLY A 68 -1.24 -3.01 8.44
N ASN A 69 -1.11 -4.34 8.45
CA ASN A 69 -0.24 -5.07 9.38
C ASN A 69 1.23 -4.63 9.25
N LEU A 70 1.71 -4.43 8.01
CA LEU A 70 3.07 -3.97 7.76
C LEU A 70 3.29 -2.52 8.27
N LEU A 71 2.31 -1.64 8.09
CA LEU A 71 2.35 -0.27 8.58
C LEU A 71 2.36 -0.23 10.10
N GLU A 72 1.55 -1.05 10.77
CA GLU A 72 1.53 -1.16 12.23
C GLU A 72 2.89 -1.65 12.77
N LEU A 73 3.50 -2.64 12.12
CA LEU A 73 4.84 -3.11 12.48
C LEU A 73 5.90 -2.00 12.31
N ALA A 74 5.81 -1.24 11.22
CA ALA A 74 6.71 -0.11 10.97
C ALA A 74 6.52 1.01 11.99
N GLU A 75 5.28 1.34 12.35
CA GLU A 75 4.94 2.32 13.38
C GLU A 75 5.50 1.89 14.74
N SER A 76 5.28 0.64 15.14
CA SER A 76 5.83 0.08 16.38
C SER A 76 7.35 0.16 16.40
N ALA A 77 8.02 -0.16 15.28
CA ALA A 77 9.48 -0.05 15.13
C ALA A 77 10.01 1.39 15.15
N LEU A 78 9.22 2.38 14.69
CA LEU A 78 9.56 3.79 14.76
C LEU A 78 9.34 4.37 16.16
N ALA A 79 8.21 4.07 16.80
CA ALA A 79 7.92 4.44 18.19
C ALA A 79 9.01 3.90 19.14
N SER A 80 9.44 2.68 18.85
CA SER A 80 10.61 2.02 19.40
C SER A 80 11.87 2.90 19.42
N LYS A 81 12.17 3.64 18.35
CA LYS A 81 13.37 4.49 18.23
C LYS A 81 13.23 5.84 18.93
N LEU A 82 12.02 6.19 19.38
CA LEU A 82 11.77 7.40 20.17
C LEU A 82 11.99 7.20 21.67
N THR A 83 12.19 5.96 22.11
CA THR A 83 12.57 5.64 23.48
C THR A 83 14.07 5.38 23.57
N VAL A 84 14.69 5.81 24.68
CA VAL A 84 16.08 5.46 24.96
C VAL A 84 16.15 3.96 25.21
N ARG A 85 17.06 3.27 24.53
CA ARG A 85 17.18 1.80 24.61
C ARG A 85 18.59 1.40 24.99
N THR A 86 18.71 0.47 25.92
CA THR A 86 19.99 -0.18 26.23
C THR A 86 20.07 -1.48 25.43
N LEU A 87 20.96 -1.53 24.44
CA LEU A 87 21.30 -2.77 23.74
C LEU A 87 22.37 -3.52 24.54
N LYS A 88 22.12 -4.81 24.79
CA LYS A 88 23.11 -5.71 25.39
C LYS A 88 23.71 -6.58 24.29
N GLU A 89 24.97 -6.34 23.95
CA GLU A 89 25.72 -7.19 23.04
C GLU A 89 26.53 -8.20 23.86
N THR A 90 26.26 -9.49 23.65
CA THR A 90 26.99 -10.59 24.29
C THR A 90 28.05 -11.13 23.34
N GLU A 91 29.32 -10.86 23.63
CA GLU A 91 30.45 -11.53 22.97
C GLU A 91 30.84 -12.76 23.80
N THR A 92 30.63 -13.95 23.24
CA THR A 92 31.08 -15.22 23.82
C THR A 92 32.45 -15.55 23.26
N ILE A 93 33.47 -15.58 24.12
CA ILE A 93 34.84 -15.96 23.76
C ILE A 93 34.99 -17.46 24.06
N TYR A 94 35.44 -18.20 23.06
CA TYR A 94 35.70 -19.64 23.16
C TYR A 94 37.20 -19.91 23.23
N ASP A 95 37.59 -20.91 24.02
CA ASP A 95 38.96 -21.41 24.06
C ASP A 95 39.31 -22.26 22.82
N ALA A 96 40.56 -22.70 22.72
CA ALA A 96 41.05 -23.50 21.59
C ALA A 96 40.40 -24.90 21.48
N ASP A 97 39.73 -25.36 22.55
CA ASP A 97 39.03 -26.65 22.64
C ASP A 97 37.52 -26.52 22.42
N GLY A 98 37.02 -25.29 22.17
CA GLY A 98 35.61 -25.00 21.87
C GLY A 98 34.72 -24.79 23.10
N ASN A 99 35.28 -24.69 24.31
CA ASN A 99 34.53 -24.36 25.52
C ASN A 99 34.43 -22.84 25.73
N VAL A 100 33.35 -22.40 26.36
CA VAL A 100 33.10 -20.98 26.64
C VAL A 100 34.02 -20.51 27.78
N GLU A 101 34.98 -19.65 27.45
CA GLU A 101 35.96 -19.13 28.41
C GLU A 101 35.40 -17.91 29.15
N LYS A 102 34.77 -16.95 28.44
CA LYS A 102 34.14 -15.75 29.02
C LYS A 102 32.99 -15.22 28.17
N VAL A 103 31.93 -14.74 28.83
CA VAL A 103 30.85 -13.96 28.20
C VAL A 103 31.03 -12.50 28.58
N LYS A 104 31.34 -11.64 27.61
CA LYS A 104 31.44 -10.19 27.81
C LYS A 104 30.12 -9.55 27.38
N VAL A 105 29.43 -8.93 28.33
CA VAL A 105 28.21 -8.15 28.06
C VAL A 105 28.62 -6.69 27.91
N LYS A 106 28.48 -6.12 26.72
CA LYS A 106 28.60 -4.68 26.50
C LYS A 106 27.21 -4.08 26.48
N GLU A 107 26.97 -3.09 27.32
CA GLU A 107 25.73 -2.32 27.31
C GLU A 107 25.97 -1.01 26.55
N LYS A 108 25.18 -0.76 25.51
CA LYS A 108 25.21 0.48 24.73
C LYS A 108 23.86 1.17 24.86
N GLU A 109 23.84 2.37 25.42
CA GLU A 109 22.67 3.23 25.36
C GLU A 109 22.54 3.85 23.97
N LEU A 110 21.40 3.65 23.34
CA LEU A 110 20.98 4.36 22.14
C LEU A 110 20.04 5.48 22.56
N ASP A 111 20.49 6.70 22.31
CA ASP A 111 19.66 7.89 22.37
C ASP A 111 18.53 7.84 21.35
N LYS A 112 17.54 8.72 21.55
CA LYS A 112 16.40 8.88 20.64
C LYS A 112 16.90 9.20 19.24
N ASP A 113 16.36 8.50 18.24
CA ASP A 113 16.70 8.77 16.85
C ASP A 113 16.14 10.13 16.43
N SER A 114 17.02 11.12 16.28
CA SER A 114 16.67 12.50 15.94
C SER A 114 15.92 12.62 14.60
N LEU A 115 16.19 11.73 13.64
CA LEU A 115 15.51 11.73 12.35
C LEU A 115 14.07 11.26 12.49
N VAL A 116 13.85 10.20 13.28
CA VAL A 116 12.50 9.68 13.57
C VAL A 116 11.71 10.70 14.38
N ALA A 117 12.32 11.35 15.36
CA ALA A 117 11.70 12.42 16.13
C ALA A 117 11.25 13.59 15.24
N MET A 118 12.11 14.02 14.31
CA MET A 118 11.78 15.06 13.35
C MET A 118 10.67 14.62 12.39
N MET A 119 10.69 13.38 11.92
CA MET A 119 9.64 12.82 11.06
C MET A 119 8.28 12.84 11.75
N VAL A 120 8.20 12.38 13.00
CA VAL A 120 6.95 12.38 13.77
C VAL A 120 6.48 13.79 14.09
N ALA A 121 7.39 14.70 14.43
CA ALA A 121 7.04 16.11 14.67
C ALA A 121 6.46 16.78 13.41
N LYS A 122 7.09 16.55 12.24
CA LYS A 122 6.61 17.03 10.94
C LYS A 122 5.24 16.47 10.57
N ALA A 123 4.96 15.20 10.89
CA ALA A 123 3.68 14.58 10.63
C ALA A 123 2.57 15.10 11.58
N GLY A 124 2.89 15.33 12.85
CA GLY A 124 1.91 15.78 13.85
C GLY A 124 1.57 17.28 13.76
N ASN A 125 2.53 18.13 13.40
CA ASN A 125 2.31 19.55 13.14
C ASN A 125 3.22 20.06 12.01
N PRO A 126 2.81 19.89 10.74
CA PRO A 126 3.59 20.30 9.59
C PRO A 126 3.75 21.83 9.49
N GLU A 127 2.82 22.62 10.04
CA GLU A 127 2.93 24.08 10.05
C GLU A 127 4.14 24.55 10.87
N LEU A 128 4.34 23.97 12.05
CA LEU A 128 5.43 24.33 12.95
C LEU A 128 6.77 23.71 12.52
N TYR A 129 6.76 22.44 12.12
CA TYR A 129 7.99 21.66 11.91
C TYR A 129 8.36 21.47 10.43
N ASN A 130 7.47 21.82 9.48
CA ASN A 130 7.73 21.80 8.04
C ASN A 130 7.01 22.93 7.25
N PRO A 131 7.22 24.21 7.63
CA PRO A 131 6.44 25.34 7.11
C PRO A 131 6.57 25.54 5.59
N THR A 132 7.72 25.20 5.00
CA THR A 132 7.98 25.41 3.56
C THR A 132 7.13 24.49 2.70
N GLU A 133 7.14 23.18 3.00
CA GLU A 133 6.32 22.20 2.28
C GLU A 133 4.83 22.42 2.54
N TRP A 134 4.48 22.78 3.78
CA TRP A 134 3.09 23.10 4.14
C TRP A 134 2.53 24.25 3.29
N ARG A 135 3.27 25.36 3.17
CA ARG A 135 2.87 26.49 2.33
C ARG A 135 2.82 26.13 0.85
N ARG A 136 3.74 25.31 0.37
CA ARG A 136 3.74 24.83 -1.02
C ARG A 136 2.47 24.03 -1.33
N LEU A 137 2.11 23.07 -0.46
CA LEU A 137 0.89 22.27 -0.61
C LEU A 137 -0.38 23.14 -0.56
N GLN A 138 -0.43 24.11 0.36
CA GLN A 138 -1.53 25.09 0.43
C GLN A 138 -1.67 25.91 -0.86
N GLN A 139 -0.56 26.33 -1.46
CA GLN A 139 -0.57 27.02 -2.76
C GLN A 139 -1.03 26.11 -3.89
N GLU A 140 -0.52 24.88 -3.95
CA GLU A 140 -0.93 23.88 -4.93
C GLU A 140 -2.46 23.59 -4.83
N GLU A 141 -3.00 23.40 -3.63
CA GLU A 141 -4.44 23.23 -3.40
C GLU A 141 -5.25 24.46 -3.86
N SER A 142 -4.83 25.66 -3.48
CA SER A 142 -5.51 26.90 -3.88
C SER A 142 -5.55 27.07 -5.41
N SER A 143 -4.44 26.77 -6.10
CA SER A 143 -4.34 26.86 -7.56
C SER A 143 -5.21 25.82 -8.28
N ALA A 144 -5.38 24.63 -7.70
CA ALA A 144 -6.25 23.59 -8.24
C ALA A 144 -7.74 23.97 -8.12
N HIS A 145 -8.13 24.64 -7.03
CA HIS A 145 -9.48 25.16 -6.85
C HIS A 145 -9.82 26.25 -7.87
N ASP A 146 -8.89 27.18 -8.13
CA ASP A 146 -9.07 28.22 -9.15
C ASP A 146 -9.22 27.64 -10.56
N LEU A 147 -8.46 26.59 -10.88
CA LEU A 147 -8.59 25.88 -12.17
C LEU A 147 -9.94 25.17 -12.29
N LYS A 148 -10.40 24.50 -11.22
CA LYS A 148 -11.70 23.83 -11.22
C LYS A 148 -12.85 24.84 -11.39
N ALA A 149 -12.79 25.97 -10.70
CA ALA A 149 -13.79 27.04 -10.83
C ALA A 149 -13.85 27.61 -12.25
N LYS A 150 -12.70 27.86 -12.88
CA LYS A 150 -12.64 28.31 -14.29
C LYS A 150 -13.15 27.25 -15.28
N ILE A 151 -12.94 25.97 -15.01
CA ILE A 151 -13.49 24.89 -15.83
C ILE A 151 -15.01 24.85 -15.71
N GLU A 152 -15.56 25.03 -14.50
CA GLU A 152 -17.01 25.13 -14.28
C GLU A 152 -17.63 26.37 -14.96
N GLU A 153 -16.96 27.52 -14.92
CA GLU A 153 -17.37 28.72 -15.67
C GLU A 153 -17.36 28.48 -17.19
N LEU A 154 -16.32 27.82 -17.73
CA LEU A 154 -16.23 27.49 -19.15
C LEU A 154 -17.30 26.47 -19.59
N ASP A 155 -17.74 25.60 -18.67
CA ASP A 155 -18.81 24.64 -18.90
C ASP A 155 -20.18 25.31 -19.10
N ASP A 156 -20.38 26.54 -18.60
CA ASP A 156 -21.59 27.33 -18.83
C ASP A 156 -21.67 27.93 -20.24
N TYR A 157 -20.53 28.12 -20.89
CA TYR A 157 -20.46 28.61 -22.28
C TYR A 157 -20.53 27.49 -23.34
N LYS A 158 -20.72 26.23 -22.94
CA LYS A 158 -20.87 25.12 -23.88
C LYS A 158 -22.14 25.29 -24.72
N LEU A 159 -22.03 25.03 -26.02
CA LEU A 159 -23.13 25.12 -27.00
C LEU A 159 -24.38 24.30 -26.60
N SER A 160 -24.20 23.26 -25.79
CA SER A 160 -25.28 22.42 -25.25
C SER A 160 -26.21 23.16 -24.28
N LYS A 161 -25.74 24.25 -23.65
CA LYS A 161 -26.53 25.10 -22.73
C LYS A 161 -27.02 26.39 -23.42
N TYR A 162 -26.73 26.59 -24.69
CA TYR A 162 -27.15 27.78 -25.44
C TYR A 162 -28.63 27.68 -25.83
N GLU A 163 -29.47 28.55 -25.28
CA GLU A 163 -30.84 28.72 -25.74
C GLU A 163 -30.89 29.80 -26.83
N THR A 164 -31.38 29.44 -28.02
CA THR A 164 -31.58 30.39 -29.11
C THR A 164 -32.56 31.47 -28.67
N PRO A 165 -32.19 32.76 -28.68
CA PRO A 165 -33.10 33.82 -28.30
C PRO A 165 -34.30 33.82 -29.25
N LYS A 166 -35.52 33.77 -28.68
CA LYS A 166 -36.74 33.88 -29.47
C LYS A 166 -36.85 35.31 -29.99
N ILE A 167 -36.52 35.49 -31.27
CA ILE A 167 -36.73 36.75 -31.98
C ILE A 167 -38.19 36.80 -32.40
N GLU A 168 -38.94 37.75 -31.84
CA GLU A 168 -40.29 38.05 -32.33
C GLU A 168 -40.17 38.74 -33.70
N VAL A 169 -40.69 38.11 -34.74
CA VAL A 169 -40.72 38.69 -36.09
C VAL A 169 -41.64 39.91 -36.07
N PRO A 170 -41.19 41.10 -36.52
CA PRO A 170 -42.05 42.29 -36.55
C PRO A 170 -43.29 42.01 -37.40
N LYS A 171 -44.48 42.27 -36.85
CA LYS A 171 -45.76 42.08 -37.54
C LYS A 171 -45.78 42.92 -38.82
N GLY A 172 -45.93 42.27 -39.98
CA GLY A 172 -46.15 42.95 -41.26
C GLY A 172 -45.45 42.35 -42.48
N PHE A 173 -44.68 41.27 -42.33
CA PHE A 173 -44.15 40.50 -43.47
C PHE A 173 -44.71 39.07 -43.43
N GLU A 174 -45.85 38.89 -44.10
CA GLU A 174 -46.21 37.62 -44.77
C GLU A 174 -45.79 37.72 -46.24
#